data_AF-A0A2V6RSR2-F1
#
_entry.id   AF-A0A2V6RSR2-F1
#
_cell.length_a   1.000
_cell.length_b   1.000
_cell.length_c   1.000
_cell.angle_alpha   90.00
_cell.angle_beta   90.00
_cell.angle_gamma   90.00
#
_symmetry.space_group_name_H-M   'P 1'
#
loop_
_entity.id
_entity.type
_entity.pdbx_description
1 polymer ?
#
loop_
_entity_poly.entity_id
_entity_poly.type
_entity_poly.pdbx_seq_one_letter_code
_entity_poly.pdbx_strand_id
1 'polypeptide(L)'
;MANATETPLPFQLRKIGHVVLNVIDLEAALRFYTEVLGLEVSDRYPDSMVPGGMIFLRCNPDHHGVALVGGARKLDASSLNHFAFEVGSLDEVFRARAWLAKHGIPLVFEGRRRAGCQIAVEFRDPDGNSLEIYWNIDQVGTNAAARPASEWRQARSLEDAVANPVAGQRLPPVSDFR
;
A
#
# COMPACT_ATOMS: atom_id res chain seq x y z
N MET A 1 42.66 0.74 8.07
CA MET A 1 41.66 0.93 9.15
C MET A 1 40.43 0.12 8.76
N ALA A 2 39.97 -0.77 9.63
CA ALA A 2 38.89 -1.69 9.34
C ALA A 2 37.57 -0.92 9.15
N ASN A 3 36.90 -1.11 8.01
CA ASN A 3 35.55 -0.60 7.78
C ASN A 3 34.61 -1.29 8.77
N ALA A 4 33.82 -0.49 9.48
CA ALA A 4 32.75 -0.97 10.34
C ALA A 4 31.87 -1.95 9.55
N THR A 5 31.62 -3.11 10.13
CA THR A 5 30.69 -4.12 9.62
C THR A 5 29.29 -3.51 9.49
N GLU A 6 28.91 -3.07 8.29
CA GLU A 6 27.53 -2.71 7.99
C GLU A 6 26.65 -3.93 8.26
N THR A 7 25.78 -3.81 9.26
CA THR A 7 24.75 -4.84 9.47
C THR A 7 23.83 -4.78 8.25
N PRO A 8 23.67 -5.90 7.50
CA PRO A 8 22.77 -5.91 6.35
C PRO A 8 21.35 -5.57 6.81
N LEU A 9 20.59 -4.89 5.94
CA LEU A 9 19.19 -4.60 6.21
C LEU A 9 18.42 -5.91 6.47
N PRO A 10 17.50 -5.93 7.45
CA PRO A 10 16.77 -7.15 7.79
C PRO A 10 15.60 -7.44 6.83
N PHE A 11 15.49 -6.70 5.72
CA PHE A 11 14.49 -6.90 4.67
C PHE A 11 15.05 -6.38 3.34
N GLN A 12 14.45 -6.81 2.23
CA GLN A 12 14.83 -6.40 0.88
C GLN A 12 13.62 -5.87 0.12
N LEU A 13 13.67 -4.59 -0.25
CA LEU A 13 12.71 -3.98 -1.17
C LEU A 13 12.93 -4.56 -2.58
N ARG A 14 11.86 -5.01 -3.24
CA ARG A 14 11.93 -5.72 -4.52
C ARG A 14 11.60 -4.82 -5.71
N LYS A 15 10.55 -4.01 -5.57
CA LYS A 15 10.09 -3.06 -6.57
C LYS A 15 9.35 -1.90 -5.89
N ILE A 16 9.18 -0.81 -6.62
CA ILE A 16 8.08 0.11 -6.35
C ILE A 16 6.80 -0.60 -6.76
N GLY A 17 5.85 -0.71 -5.83
CA GLY A 17 4.57 -1.39 -6.05
C GLY A 17 3.54 -0.45 -6.64
N HIS A 18 3.16 0.58 -5.88
CA HIS A 18 2.15 1.55 -6.29
C HIS A 18 2.49 2.97 -5.88
N VAL A 19 1.85 3.91 -6.57
CA VAL A 19 1.89 5.34 -6.26
C VAL A 19 0.46 5.84 -6.06
N VAL A 20 0.25 6.68 -5.06
CA VAL A 20 -1.05 7.31 -4.81
C VAL A 20 -0.92 8.80 -4.97
N LEU A 21 -1.85 9.39 -5.71
CA LEU A 21 -1.84 10.80 -6.05
C LEU A 21 -3.08 11.49 -5.48
N ASN A 22 -2.86 12.66 -4.88
CA ASN A 22 -3.92 13.61 -4.58
C ASN A 22 -4.27 14.37 -5.86
N VAL A 23 -5.54 14.34 -6.26
CA VAL A 23 -6.06 15.01 -7.45
C VAL A 23 -7.19 15.96 -7.06
N ILE A 24 -7.32 17.05 -7.81
CA ILE A 24 -8.34 18.07 -7.54
C ILE A 24 -9.71 17.56 -8.00
N ASP A 25 -9.79 17.10 -9.25
CA ASP A 25 -10.98 16.54 -9.88
C ASP A 25 -10.74 15.05 -10.16
N LEU A 26 -11.36 14.21 -9.34
CA LEU A 26 -11.18 12.75 -9.40
C LEU A 26 -11.72 12.15 -10.70
N GLU A 27 -12.83 12.67 -11.23
CA GLU A 27 -13.45 12.17 -12.45
C GLU A 27 -12.66 12.61 -13.69
N ALA A 28 -12.14 13.85 -13.71
CA ALA A 28 -11.24 14.28 -14.77
C ALA A 28 -9.94 13.47 -14.79
N ALA A 29 -9.35 13.22 -13.62
CA ALA A 29 -8.17 12.38 -13.51
C ALA A 29 -8.47 10.94 -13.97
N LEU A 30 -9.58 10.34 -13.51
CA LEU A 30 -10.01 9.01 -13.95
C LEU A 30 -10.02 8.91 -15.49
N ARG A 31 -10.72 9.81 -16.18
CA ARG A 31 -10.80 9.79 -17.65
C ARG A 31 -9.43 9.85 -18.29
N PHE A 32 -8.53 10.68 -17.78
CA PHE A 32 -7.16 10.72 -18.28
C PHE A 32 -6.44 9.38 -18.12
N TYR A 33 -6.44 8.81 -16.91
CA TYR A 33 -5.73 7.54 -16.66
C TYR A 33 -6.34 6.36 -17.41
N THR A 34 -7.66 6.32 -17.62
CA THR A 34 -8.32 5.21 -18.33
C THR A 34 -8.36 5.39 -19.85
N GLU A 35 -8.74 6.57 -20.35
CA GLU A 35 -8.97 6.79 -21.78
C GLU A 35 -7.70 7.20 -22.53
N VAL A 36 -6.76 7.89 -21.87
CA VAL A 36 -5.50 8.34 -22.49
C VAL A 36 -4.36 7.36 -22.21
N LEU A 37 -4.23 6.90 -20.97
CA LEU A 37 -3.14 5.98 -20.57
C LEU A 37 -3.54 4.50 -20.60
N GLY A 38 -4.82 4.17 -20.70
CA GLY A 38 -5.28 2.78 -20.81
C GLY A 38 -5.24 1.98 -19.51
N LEU A 39 -5.18 2.62 -18.34
CA LEU A 39 -5.28 1.91 -17.06
C LEU A 39 -6.71 1.41 -16.85
N GLU A 40 -6.84 0.30 -16.12
CA GLU A 40 -8.13 -0.30 -15.79
C GLU A 40 -8.47 -0.04 -14.33
N VAL A 41 -9.76 0.18 -14.03
CA VAL A 41 -10.25 0.35 -12.66
C VAL A 41 -10.36 -1.00 -11.98
N SER A 42 -9.72 -1.15 -10.83
CA SER A 42 -9.86 -2.34 -9.98
C SER A 42 -10.93 -2.13 -8.92
N ASP A 43 -10.95 -0.97 -8.26
CA ASP A 43 -11.83 -0.70 -7.14
C ASP A 43 -12.05 0.80 -6.89
N ARG A 44 -13.06 1.12 -6.08
CA ARG A 44 -13.42 2.50 -5.71
C ARG A 44 -13.80 2.60 -4.24
N TYR A 45 -13.39 3.69 -3.61
CA TYR A 45 -13.98 4.15 -2.35
C TYR A 45 -14.86 5.38 -2.63
N PRO A 46 -16.13 5.37 -2.18
CA PRO A 46 -16.98 6.54 -2.24
C PRO A 46 -16.53 7.59 -1.22
N ASP A 47 -17.04 8.81 -1.39
CA ASP A 47 -16.79 9.95 -0.50
C ASP A 47 -17.08 9.63 1.00
N SER A 48 -18.08 8.79 1.26
CA SER A 48 -18.44 8.35 2.61
C SER A 48 -17.37 7.49 3.30
N MET A 49 -16.41 6.93 2.55
CA MET A 49 -15.27 6.19 3.10
C MET A 49 -13.99 7.00 3.11
N VAL A 50 -13.75 7.80 2.08
CA VAL A 50 -12.61 8.70 1.94
C VAL A 50 -13.14 10.03 1.40
N PRO A 51 -13.02 11.14 2.13
CA PRO A 51 -13.45 12.45 1.62
C PRO A 51 -12.79 12.77 0.28
N GLY A 52 -13.59 13.16 -0.71
CA GLY A 52 -13.17 13.37 -2.09
C GLY A 52 -13.14 12.09 -2.95
N GLY A 53 -13.40 10.92 -2.36
CA GLY A 53 -13.36 9.61 -3.02
C GLY A 53 -11.96 9.10 -3.32
N MET A 54 -11.87 7.82 -3.68
CA MET A 54 -10.62 7.19 -4.13
C MET A 54 -10.87 6.17 -5.23
N ILE A 55 -9.96 6.08 -6.21
CA ILE A 55 -10.02 5.11 -7.31
C ILE A 55 -8.69 4.37 -7.39
N PHE A 56 -8.76 3.03 -7.49
CA PHE A 56 -7.62 2.14 -7.67
C PHE A 56 -7.51 1.71 -9.13
N LEU A 57 -6.33 1.89 -9.73
CA LEU A 57 -6.05 1.68 -11.14
C LEU A 57 -4.88 0.72 -11.34
N ARG A 58 -5.01 -0.19 -12.29
CA ARG A 58 -4.00 -1.19 -12.64
C ARG A 58 -3.59 -1.12 -14.10
N CYS A 59 -2.36 -1.54 -14.37
CA CYS A 59 -1.80 -1.74 -15.71
C CYS A 59 -1.21 -3.15 -15.89
N ASN A 60 -1.32 -3.99 -14.86
CA ASN A 60 -0.86 -5.37 -14.80
C ASN A 60 -1.79 -6.14 -13.82
N PRO A 61 -1.52 -7.41 -13.49
CA PRO A 61 -2.36 -8.17 -12.57
C PRO A 61 -2.39 -7.67 -11.12
N ASP A 62 -1.46 -6.82 -10.66
CA ASP A 62 -1.53 -6.25 -9.32
C ASP A 62 -2.84 -5.43 -9.18
N HIS A 63 -3.48 -5.49 -8.01
CA HIS A 63 -4.73 -4.76 -7.76
C HIS A 63 -4.63 -3.27 -8.12
N HIS A 64 -3.48 -2.65 -7.87
CA HIS A 64 -3.23 -1.31 -8.36
C HIS A 64 -1.74 -1.06 -8.48
N GLY A 65 -1.35 -0.28 -9.50
CA GLY A 65 -0.06 0.40 -9.57
C GLY A 65 -0.21 1.91 -9.38
N VAL A 66 -1.41 2.44 -9.57
CA VAL A 66 -1.76 3.85 -9.35
C VAL A 66 -3.07 3.93 -8.57
N ALA A 67 -3.17 4.84 -7.60
CA ALA A 67 -4.45 5.23 -7.04
C ALA A 67 -4.61 6.75 -6.97
N LEU A 68 -5.85 7.22 -7.02
CA LEU A 68 -6.19 8.63 -7.07
C LEU A 68 -7.11 8.96 -5.89
N VAL A 69 -6.78 9.98 -5.11
CA VAL A 69 -7.60 10.51 -4.01
C VAL A 69 -8.07 11.90 -4.41
N GLY A 70 -9.39 12.12 -4.45
CA GLY A 70 -9.97 13.40 -4.86
C GLY A 70 -9.95 14.47 -3.78
N GLY A 71 -10.38 15.69 -4.15
CA GLY A 71 -10.61 16.78 -3.19
C GLY A 71 -9.35 17.55 -2.77
N ALA A 72 -8.23 17.38 -3.50
CA ALA A 72 -7.02 18.15 -3.25
C ALA A 72 -7.26 19.65 -3.47
N ARG A 73 -6.62 20.51 -2.65
CA ARG A 73 -6.63 21.96 -2.84
C ARG A 73 -5.53 22.37 -3.81
N LYS A 74 -5.83 23.30 -4.72
CA LYS A 74 -4.96 23.72 -5.84
C LYS A 74 -3.62 24.37 -5.43
N LEU A 75 -3.39 24.63 -4.14
CA LEU A 75 -2.29 25.48 -3.65
C LEU A 75 -1.43 24.87 -2.53
N ASP A 76 -1.74 23.68 -2.02
CA ASP A 76 -1.06 23.14 -0.83
C ASP A 76 -0.39 21.79 -1.14
N ALA A 77 0.94 21.79 -1.25
CA ALA A 77 1.85 20.63 -1.18
C ALA A 77 1.72 19.53 -2.26
N SER A 78 2.75 18.68 -2.32
CA SER A 78 2.97 17.63 -3.31
C SER A 78 1.70 16.88 -3.70
N SER A 79 1.45 16.72 -5.01
CA SER A 79 0.38 15.87 -5.54
C SER A 79 0.60 14.40 -5.19
N LEU A 80 1.75 14.03 -4.63
CA LEU A 80 2.02 12.70 -4.11
C LEU A 80 1.36 12.52 -2.73
N ASN A 81 0.47 11.53 -2.63
CA ASN A 81 -0.10 11.11 -1.36
C ASN A 81 0.87 10.17 -0.63
N HIS A 82 1.29 9.09 -1.29
CA HIS A 82 2.34 8.18 -0.87
C HIS A 82 2.83 7.33 -2.05
N PHE A 83 3.92 6.60 -1.84
CA PHE A 83 4.38 5.52 -2.73
C PHE A 83 4.86 4.34 -1.91
N ALA A 84 4.81 3.15 -2.51
CA ALA A 84 4.95 1.91 -1.79
C ALA A 84 6.04 1.01 -2.38
N PHE A 85 6.68 0.24 -1.50
CA PHE A 85 7.65 -0.78 -1.86
C PHE A 85 7.19 -2.17 -1.47
N GLU A 86 7.36 -3.12 -2.38
CA GLU A 86 7.04 -4.52 -2.10
C GLU A 86 8.24 -5.25 -1.48
N VAL A 87 7.99 -6.07 -0.46
CA VAL A 87 8.95 -7.06 0.06
C VAL A 87 8.52 -8.49 -0.30
N GLY A 88 9.47 -9.43 -0.25
CA GLY A 88 9.24 -10.80 -0.72
C GLY A 88 8.49 -11.70 0.26
N SER A 89 8.38 -11.32 1.54
CA SER A 89 7.63 -12.10 2.52
C SER A 89 6.94 -11.23 3.58
N LEU A 90 5.93 -11.80 4.22
CA LEU A 90 5.26 -11.18 5.36
C LEU A 90 6.24 -10.91 6.53
N ASP A 91 7.16 -11.84 6.79
CA ASP A 91 8.22 -11.65 7.79
C ASP A 91 9.06 -10.39 7.54
N GLU A 92 9.30 -10.04 6.27
CA GLU A 92 10.02 -8.82 5.94
C GLU A 92 9.25 -7.55 6.34
N VAL A 93 7.91 -7.57 6.38
CA VAL A 93 7.09 -6.46 6.90
C VAL A 93 7.28 -6.32 8.42
N PHE A 94 7.28 -7.43 9.16
CA PHE A 94 7.56 -7.42 10.60
C PHE A 94 8.99 -6.95 10.90
N ARG A 95 9.97 -7.40 10.10
CA ARG A 95 11.36 -6.94 10.21
C ARG A 95 11.50 -5.46 9.86
N ALA A 96 10.77 -4.97 8.86
CA ALA A 96 10.72 -3.54 8.54
C ALA A 96 10.13 -2.72 9.69
N ARG A 97 9.03 -3.17 10.31
CA ARG A 97 8.46 -2.54 11.53
C ARG A 97 9.50 -2.41 12.64
N ALA A 98 10.15 -3.52 12.99
CA ALA A 98 11.17 -3.53 14.05
C ALA A 98 12.37 -2.64 13.71
N TRP A 99 12.79 -2.63 12.44
CA TRP A 99 13.87 -1.79 11.96
C TRP A 99 13.54 -0.30 12.03
N LEU A 100 12.35 0.11 11.59
CA LEU A 100 11.88 1.50 11.69
C LEU A 100 11.83 1.96 13.15
N ALA A 101 11.28 1.13 14.04
CA ALA A 101 11.23 1.41 15.48
C ALA A 101 12.64 1.57 16.09
N LYS A 102 13.60 0.71 15.73
CA LYS A 102 15.00 0.81 16.17
C LYS A 102 15.65 2.15 15.77
N HIS A 103 15.22 2.74 14.66
CA HIS A 103 15.72 4.02 14.16
C HIS A 103 14.86 5.22 14.58
N GLY A 104 13.89 5.02 15.49
CA GLY A 104 13.04 6.10 15.99
C GLY A 104 12.06 6.65 14.95
N ILE A 105 11.72 5.86 13.92
CA ILE A 105 10.76 6.25 12.88
C ILE A 105 9.38 5.73 13.31
N PRO A 106 8.44 6.61 13.71
CA PRO A 106 7.10 6.19 14.11
C PRO A 106 6.28 5.74 12.89
N LEU A 107 5.43 4.74 13.09
CA LEU A 107 4.47 4.33 12.09
C LEU A 107 3.23 5.23 12.11
N VAL A 108 2.74 5.57 10.93
CA VAL A 108 1.44 6.21 10.71
C VAL A 108 0.33 5.15 10.68
N PHE A 109 0.64 3.97 10.16
CA PHE A 109 -0.27 2.82 10.11
C PHE A 109 0.50 1.51 10.07
N GLU A 110 -0.13 0.45 10.57
CA GLU A 110 0.27 -0.94 10.35
C GLU A 110 -0.97 -1.84 10.25
N GLY A 111 -0.82 -2.96 9.55
CA GLY A 111 -1.90 -3.95 9.39
C GLY A 111 -2.30 -4.09 7.93
N ARG A 112 -3.61 -4.10 7.66
CA ARG A 112 -4.17 -4.34 6.31
C ARG A 112 -5.27 -3.33 6.01
N ARG A 113 -5.17 -2.63 4.87
CA ARG A 113 -6.23 -1.75 4.34
C ARG A 113 -7.34 -2.59 3.70
N ARG A 114 -8.38 -1.96 3.12
CA ARG A 114 -9.54 -2.67 2.56
C ARG A 114 -9.19 -3.25 1.17
N ALA A 115 -9.46 -2.50 0.11
CA ALA A 115 -9.08 -2.83 -1.27
C ALA A 115 -7.56 -3.11 -1.39
N GLY A 116 -7.19 -4.03 -2.28
CA GLY A 116 -5.82 -4.53 -2.44
C GLY A 116 -5.35 -5.52 -1.36
N CYS A 117 -5.89 -5.45 -0.13
CA CYS A 117 -5.66 -6.40 0.96
C CYS A 117 -4.18 -6.71 1.30
N GLN A 118 -3.23 -5.88 0.86
CA GLN A 118 -1.83 -6.01 1.24
C GLN A 118 -1.64 -5.77 2.75
N ILE A 119 -0.67 -6.48 3.33
CA ILE A 119 -0.26 -6.26 4.73
C ILE A 119 0.95 -5.35 4.71
N ALA A 120 0.91 -4.25 5.46
CA ALA A 120 1.86 -3.16 5.31
C ALA A 120 2.15 -2.41 6.61
N VAL A 121 3.24 -1.63 6.56
CA VAL A 121 3.52 -0.51 7.45
C VAL A 121 3.64 0.78 6.65
N GLU A 122 3.08 1.87 7.17
CA GLU A 122 3.15 3.20 6.59
C GLU A 122 3.89 4.15 7.53
N PHE A 123 4.76 4.99 7.00
CA PHE A 123 5.62 5.90 7.78
C PHE A 123 5.98 7.14 6.94
N ARG A 124 6.79 8.04 7.51
CA ARG A 124 7.31 9.22 6.81
C ARG A 124 8.82 9.22 6.75
N ASP A 125 9.39 9.73 5.66
CA ASP A 125 10.81 10.04 5.56
C ASP A 125 11.14 11.38 6.26
N PRO A 126 12.42 11.81 6.31
CA PRO A 126 12.82 13.05 6.95
C PRO A 126 12.19 14.33 6.39
N ASP A 127 11.77 14.31 5.12
CA ASP A 127 11.11 15.44 4.45
C ASP A 127 9.58 15.38 4.55
N GLY A 128 9.05 14.35 5.22
CA GLY A 128 7.63 14.17 5.47
C GLY A 128 6.87 13.47 4.33
N ASN A 129 7.56 12.97 3.30
CA ASN A 129 6.93 12.14 2.27
C ASN A 129 6.36 10.88 2.93
N SER A 130 5.15 10.48 2.54
CA SER A 130 4.53 9.27 3.06
C SER A 130 5.00 8.05 2.25
N LEU A 131 5.40 6.98 2.95
CA LEU A 131 5.87 5.74 2.33
C LEU A 131 5.14 4.54 2.92
N GLU A 132 5.04 3.48 2.12
CA GLU A 132 4.50 2.18 2.52
C GLU A 132 5.53 1.07 2.20
N ILE A 133 5.70 0.12 3.11
CA ILE A 133 6.35 -1.17 2.83
C ILE A 133 5.30 -2.25 3.01
N TYR A 134 5.05 -3.03 1.97
CA TYR A 134 3.97 -4.01 1.96
C TYR A 134 4.37 -5.38 1.43
N TRP A 135 3.53 -6.36 1.73
CA TRP A 135 3.58 -7.70 1.18
C TRP A 135 2.21 -8.12 0.62
N ASN A 136 2.25 -8.78 -0.55
CA ASN A 136 1.14 -9.55 -1.14
C ASN A 136 -0.15 -8.75 -1.38
N ILE A 137 -0.06 -7.79 -2.30
CA ILE A 137 -1.23 -7.14 -2.90
C ILE A 137 -2.05 -8.17 -3.70
N ASP A 138 -3.37 -8.10 -3.57
CA ASP A 138 -4.30 -8.94 -4.32
C ASP A 138 -4.01 -8.85 -5.83
N GLN A 139 -4.20 -9.96 -6.53
CA GLN A 139 -4.05 -10.04 -7.98
C GLN A 139 -5.43 -10.06 -8.63
N VAL A 140 -5.66 -9.19 -9.61
CA VAL A 140 -6.88 -9.17 -10.43
C VAL A 140 -6.66 -10.10 -11.63
N GLY A 141 -7.39 -11.22 -11.63
CA GLY A 141 -7.29 -12.24 -12.67
C GLY A 141 -7.90 -11.82 -14.01
N THR A 142 -7.88 -12.73 -14.98
CA THR A 142 -8.36 -12.51 -16.36
C THR A 142 -9.87 -12.25 -16.47
N ASN A 143 -10.65 -12.58 -15.44
CA ASN A 143 -12.05 -12.21 -15.34
C ASN A 143 -12.27 -10.75 -14.89
N ALA A 144 -11.18 -9.99 -14.70
CA ALA A 144 -11.14 -8.61 -14.24
C ALA A 144 -11.85 -8.36 -12.89
N ALA A 145 -12.11 -9.40 -12.10
CA ALA A 145 -12.80 -9.28 -10.83
C ALA A 145 -11.78 -9.09 -9.69
N ALA A 146 -11.77 -7.89 -9.10
CA ALA A 146 -11.13 -7.66 -7.81
C ALA A 146 -11.92 -8.35 -6.69
N ARG A 147 -11.28 -8.51 -5.52
CA ARG A 147 -11.95 -9.01 -4.31
C ARG A 147 -13.16 -8.12 -4.00
N PRO A 148 -14.37 -8.67 -3.83
CA PRO A 148 -15.55 -7.87 -3.58
C PRO A 148 -15.45 -7.14 -2.23
N ALA A 149 -16.04 -5.95 -2.15
CA ALA A 149 -15.98 -5.10 -0.96
C ALA A 149 -16.49 -5.78 0.33
N SER A 150 -17.42 -6.73 0.22
CA SER A 150 -17.93 -7.53 1.33
C SER A 150 -16.90 -8.48 1.95
N GLU A 151 -15.82 -8.78 1.22
CA GLU A 151 -14.74 -9.66 1.68
C GLU A 151 -13.51 -8.89 2.18
N TRP A 152 -13.48 -7.56 2.02
CA TRP A 152 -12.43 -6.76 2.61
C TRP A 152 -12.46 -6.89 4.14
N ARG A 153 -11.30 -7.06 4.75
CA ARG A 153 -11.15 -7.07 6.21
C ARG A 153 -10.00 -6.17 6.62
N GLN A 154 -10.35 -4.94 6.99
CA GLN A 154 -9.38 -4.01 7.54
C GLN A 154 -8.86 -4.53 8.88
N ALA A 155 -7.55 -4.49 9.07
CA ALA A 155 -6.88 -4.74 10.33
C ALA A 155 -5.99 -3.55 10.68
N ARG A 156 -5.93 -3.17 11.97
CA ARG A 156 -5.17 -2.00 12.45
C ARG A 156 -3.87 -2.37 13.18
N SER A 157 -3.47 -3.63 13.11
CA SER A 157 -2.15 -4.12 13.49
C SER A 157 -1.72 -5.26 12.58
N LEU A 158 -0.40 -5.52 12.51
CA LEU A 158 0.10 -6.69 11.77
C LEU A 158 -0.41 -7.99 12.38
N GLU A 159 -0.48 -8.06 13.71
CA GLU A 159 -0.97 -9.23 14.44
C GLU A 159 -2.42 -9.55 14.12
N ASP A 160 -3.29 -8.54 14.07
CA ASP A 160 -4.70 -8.71 13.70
C ASP A 160 -4.84 -9.11 12.22
N ALA A 161 -4.03 -8.54 11.33
CA ALA A 161 -4.03 -8.91 9.92
C ALA A 161 -3.67 -10.40 9.72
N VAL A 162 -2.75 -10.92 10.53
CA VAL A 162 -2.32 -12.32 10.54
C VAL A 162 -3.36 -13.23 11.20
N ALA A 163 -3.89 -12.85 12.35
CA ALA A 163 -4.89 -13.64 13.06
C ALA A 163 -6.20 -13.77 12.26
N ASN A 164 -6.52 -12.76 11.45
CA ASN A 164 -7.77 -12.67 10.71
C ASN A 164 -7.52 -12.48 9.20
N PRO A 165 -7.02 -13.49 8.46
CA PRO A 165 -6.78 -13.35 7.02
C PRO A 165 -8.08 -13.09 6.24
N VAL A 166 -7.96 -12.42 5.10
CA VAL A 166 -9.06 -12.35 4.11
C VAL A 166 -9.18 -13.68 3.37
N ALA A 167 -10.35 -13.95 2.78
CA ALA A 167 -10.60 -15.20 2.07
C ALA A 167 -9.56 -15.44 0.96
N GLY A 168 -8.94 -16.62 0.93
CA GLY A 168 -7.92 -16.96 -0.08
C GLY A 168 -6.54 -16.34 0.12
N GLN A 169 -6.33 -15.44 1.08
CA GLN A 169 -4.99 -14.94 1.43
C GLN A 169 -4.25 -16.03 2.22
N ARG A 170 -3.31 -16.70 1.55
CA ARG A 170 -2.46 -17.73 2.19
C ARG A 170 -1.31 -17.04 2.90
N LEU A 171 -1.35 -17.06 4.23
CA LEU A 171 -0.27 -16.51 5.04
C LEU A 171 0.88 -17.52 5.13
N PRO A 172 2.12 -17.11 4.85
CA PRO A 172 3.28 -17.94 5.19
C PRO A 172 3.39 -18.04 6.71
N PRO A 173 4.05 -19.08 7.25
CA PRO A 173 4.38 -19.12 8.66
C PRO A 173 5.18 -17.87 9.01
N VAL A 174 4.70 -17.11 9.99
CA VAL A 174 5.42 -15.96 10.52
C VAL A 174 6.44 -16.49 11.51
N SER A 175 7.71 -16.17 11.34
CA SER A 175 8.73 -16.51 12.35
C SER A 175 8.31 -15.91 13.70
N ASP A 176 8.41 -16.64 14.81
CA ASP A 176 8.00 -16.14 16.14
C ASP A 176 8.78 -14.85 16.49
N PHE A 177 8.15 -13.68 16.31
CA PHE A 177 8.69 -12.39 16.70
C PHE A 177 8.20 -12.05 18.11
N ARG A 178 8.89 -12.61 19.12
CA ARG A 178 8.89 -12.07 20.49
C ARG A 178 9.95 -10.98 20.63
#